data_AF-A0A1J4ZN95-F1
#
_entry.id   AF-A0A1J4ZN95-F1
#
_cell.length_a   1.000
_cell.length_b   1.000
_cell.length_c   1.000
_cell.angle_alpha   90.00
_cell.angle_beta   90.00
_cell.angle_gamma   90.00
#
_symmetry.space_group_name_H-M   'P 1'
#
loop_
_entity.id
_entity.type
_entity.pdbx_description
1 polymer ?
#
loop_
_entity_poly.entity_id
_entity_poly.type
_entity_poly.pdbx_seq_one_letter_code
_entity_poly.pdbx_strand_id
1 'polypeptide(L)'
;MPKKPSQRLVVDASVARASGGADATYPTSKHCRDFLDVVRKICHQIVMSPDIAAEWDRHQSHWARTWRVSMVARKKLCRVNPSGDTELQDRVVGVAAGDSQREAMLKDYHLIEAALATDQCIASLDDTARDLFARAARQVKELRGVAWVNPSLPDEQPIPWLAGGARPEKTRLLGSRPET
;
A
#
# COMPACT_ATOMS: atom_id res chain seq x y z
N MET A 1 -29.54 2.03 1.30
CA MET A 1 -28.38 1.23 0.84
C MET A 1 -27.39 1.14 1.99
N PRO A 2 -26.89 -0.04 2.38
CA PRO A 2 -25.85 -0.11 3.41
C PRO A 2 -24.62 0.67 2.95
N LYS A 3 -24.08 1.51 3.83
CA LYS A 3 -22.84 2.26 3.58
C LYS A 3 -21.77 1.23 3.19
N LYS A 4 -21.18 1.35 1.99
CA LYS A 4 -20.00 0.55 1.65
C LYS A 4 -18.93 0.82 2.71
N PRO A 5 -18.28 -0.21 3.27
CA PRO A 5 -17.28 -0.01 4.32
C PRO A 5 -16.15 0.88 3.78
N SER A 6 -15.84 1.95 4.52
CA SER A 6 -14.70 2.80 4.25
C SER A 6 -13.48 2.16 4.90
N GLN A 7 -12.49 1.81 4.08
CA GLN A 7 -11.18 1.31 4.51
C GLN A 7 -10.12 2.42 4.45
N ARG A 8 -9.10 2.27 5.29
CA ARG A 8 -7.85 3.04 5.34
C ARG A 8 -6.76 2.27 4.60
N LEU A 9 -6.25 2.87 3.52
CA LEU A 9 -5.25 2.25 2.66
C LEU A 9 -3.92 2.99 2.80
N VAL A 10 -2.87 2.23 3.07
CA VAL A 10 -1.49 2.67 2.85
C VAL A 10 -1.24 2.65 1.35
N VAL A 11 -0.85 3.79 0.79
CA VAL A 11 -0.49 3.91 -0.62
C VAL A 11 0.97 4.30 -0.68
N ASP A 12 1.78 3.39 -1.22
CA ASP A 12 3.20 3.59 -1.43
C ASP A 12 3.45 4.76 -2.40
N ALA A 13 4.53 5.49 -2.16
CA ALA A 13 5.01 6.53 -3.06
C ALA A 13 5.33 5.98 -4.46
N SER A 14 5.62 4.69 -4.65
CA SER A 14 5.77 4.08 -5.98
C SER A 14 4.51 4.25 -6.84
N VAL A 15 3.31 4.05 -6.27
CA VAL A 15 2.02 4.25 -6.94
C VAL A 15 1.79 5.73 -7.23
N ALA A 16 2.07 6.59 -6.26
CA ALA A 16 1.94 8.05 -6.40
C ALA A 16 2.88 8.59 -7.49
N ARG A 17 4.13 8.14 -7.51
CA ARG A 17 5.14 8.50 -8.50
C ARG A 17 4.75 8.03 -9.90
N ALA A 18 4.29 6.78 -10.02
CA ALA A 18 3.94 6.20 -11.31
C ALA A 18 2.65 6.79 -11.91
N SER A 19 1.74 7.32 -11.08
CA SER A 19 0.50 7.93 -11.55
C SER A 19 0.77 9.14 -12.46
N GLY A 20 0.38 9.01 -13.72
CA GLY A 20 0.59 10.03 -14.73
C GLY A 20 -0.59 11.00 -14.84
N GLY A 21 -0.40 12.10 -15.58
CA GLY A 21 -1.47 13.04 -15.92
C GLY A 21 -2.51 12.44 -16.88
N ALA A 22 -3.46 13.26 -17.34
CA ALA A 22 -4.50 12.84 -18.28
C ALA A 22 -3.90 12.30 -19.60
N ASP A 23 -2.78 12.88 -20.04
CA ASP A 23 -2.10 12.52 -21.29
C ASP A 23 -1.16 11.31 -21.17
N ALA A 24 -1.13 10.64 -20.01
CA ALA A 24 -0.26 9.50 -19.80
C ALA A 24 -0.64 8.34 -20.74
N THR A 25 0.32 7.90 -21.55
CA THR A 25 0.14 6.81 -22.52
C THR A 25 0.52 5.45 -21.95
N TYR A 26 1.48 5.41 -21.01
CA TYR A 26 2.00 4.18 -20.45
C TYR A 26 0.97 3.45 -19.56
N PRO A 27 0.76 2.12 -19.71
CA PRO A 27 -0.27 1.39 -18.99
C PRO A 27 -0.20 1.54 -17.47
N THR A 28 0.98 1.37 -16.87
CA THR A 28 1.20 1.54 -15.43
C THR A 28 0.72 2.91 -14.93
N SER A 29 1.04 3.98 -15.66
CA SER A 29 0.64 5.33 -15.28
C SER A 29 -0.87 5.54 -15.34
N LYS A 30 -1.55 4.94 -16.32
CA LYS A 30 -3.01 4.94 -16.40
C LYS A 30 -3.62 4.16 -15.24
N HIS A 31 -3.16 2.93 -15.00
CA HIS A 31 -3.72 2.07 -13.96
C HIS A 31 -3.54 2.68 -12.56
N CYS A 32 -2.37 3.21 -12.23
CA CYS A 32 -2.13 3.88 -10.95
C CYS A 32 -3.02 5.13 -10.78
N ARG A 33 -3.13 5.95 -11.82
CA ARG A 33 -4.00 7.14 -11.80
C ARG A 33 -5.47 6.74 -11.59
N ASP A 34 -5.95 5.77 -12.35
CA ASP A 34 -7.34 5.33 -12.30
C ASP A 34 -7.66 4.68 -10.94
N PHE A 35 -6.72 3.90 -10.38
CA PHE A 35 -6.81 3.38 -9.02
C PHE A 35 -6.94 4.49 -7.98
N LEU A 36 -6.04 5.49 -8.01
CA LEU A 36 -6.09 6.62 -7.08
C LEU A 36 -7.37 7.45 -7.26
N ASP A 37 -7.84 7.64 -8.49
CA ASP A 37 -9.11 8.32 -8.73
C ASP A 37 -10.31 7.55 -8.15
N VAL A 38 -10.30 6.22 -8.22
CA VAL A 38 -11.31 5.38 -7.57
C VAL A 38 -11.24 5.51 -6.05
N VAL A 39 -10.04 5.45 -5.44
CA VAL A 39 -9.86 5.72 -4.00
C VAL A 39 -10.43 7.07 -3.60
N ARG A 40 -10.20 8.11 -4.40
CA ARG A 40 -10.73 9.47 -4.15
C ARG A 40 -12.25 9.56 -4.31
N LYS A 41 -12.82 8.87 -5.28
CA LYS A 41 -14.28 8.87 -5.55
C LYS A 41 -15.03 8.06 -4.49
N ILE A 42 -14.53 6.90 -4.10
CA ILE A 42 -15.12 6.02 -3.09
C ILE A 42 -14.77 6.52 -1.68
N CYS A 43 -15.53 6.13 -0.65
CA CYS A 43 -15.38 6.62 0.72
C CYS A 43 -14.06 6.24 1.44
N HIS A 44 -13.10 5.60 0.77
CA HIS A 44 -11.82 5.21 1.37
C HIS A 44 -10.97 6.40 1.82
N GLN A 45 -10.10 6.14 2.79
CA GLN A 45 -9.12 7.10 3.29
C GLN A 45 -7.71 6.61 2.95
N ILE A 46 -6.79 7.54 2.70
CA ILE A 46 -5.37 7.23 2.64
C ILE A 46 -4.73 7.37 4.01
N VAL A 47 -3.83 6.45 4.32
CA VAL A 47 -3.00 6.47 5.54
C VAL A 47 -1.73 7.25 5.26
N MET A 48 -1.38 8.16 6.16
CA MET A 48 -0.17 8.97 6.09
C MET A 48 0.53 8.97 7.45
N SER A 49 1.59 8.17 7.56
CA SER A 49 2.59 8.33 8.61
C SER A 49 3.59 9.43 8.24
N PRO A 50 4.42 9.92 9.17
CA PRO A 50 5.51 10.85 8.86
C PRO A 50 6.42 10.33 7.73
N ASP A 51 6.80 9.06 7.76
CA ASP A 51 7.71 8.46 6.77
C ASP A 51 7.07 8.35 5.39
N ILE A 52 5.81 7.90 5.33
CA ILE A 52 5.05 7.84 4.06
C ILE A 52 4.90 9.26 3.48
N ALA A 53 4.59 10.25 4.32
CA ALA A 53 4.45 11.63 3.88
C ALA A 53 5.78 12.17 3.31
N ALA A 54 6.89 11.93 3.99
CA ALA A 54 8.23 12.33 3.54
C ALA A 54 8.62 11.64 2.23
N GLU A 55 8.28 10.36 2.06
CA GLU A 55 8.51 9.64 0.81
C GLU A 55 7.69 10.20 -0.35
N TRP A 56 6.40 10.48 -0.12
CA TRP A 56 5.56 11.16 -1.10
C TRP A 56 6.11 12.54 -1.47
N ASP A 57 6.56 13.33 -0.49
CA ASP A 57 7.10 14.67 -0.77
C ASP A 57 8.36 14.62 -1.65
N ARG A 58 9.15 13.54 -1.58
CA ARG A 58 10.33 13.31 -2.44
C ARG A 58 10.00 12.76 -3.83
N HIS A 59 8.93 11.97 -3.96
CA HIS A 59 8.74 11.12 -5.15
C HIS A 59 7.41 11.25 -5.88
N GLN A 60 6.38 11.86 -5.28
CA GLN A 60 5.05 11.95 -5.89
C GLN A 60 5.08 12.74 -7.21
N SER A 61 4.26 12.33 -8.18
CA SER A 61 4.07 13.11 -9.40
C SER A 61 3.30 14.42 -9.11
N HIS A 62 3.36 15.36 -10.05
CA HIS A 62 2.56 16.59 -9.96
C HIS A 62 1.05 16.29 -9.85
N TRP A 63 0.60 15.27 -10.59
CA TRP A 63 -0.78 14.80 -10.52
C TRP A 63 -1.11 14.24 -9.14
N ALA A 64 -0.25 13.36 -8.60
CA ALA A 64 -0.45 12.77 -7.28
C ALA A 64 -0.47 13.82 -6.15
N ARG A 65 0.35 14.88 -6.27
CA ARG A 65 0.31 16.02 -5.34
C ARG A 65 -1.07 16.71 -5.34
N THR A 66 -1.60 17.00 -6.53
CA THR A 66 -2.92 17.62 -6.69
C THR A 66 -4.02 16.71 -6.14
N TRP A 67 -3.90 15.42 -6.43
CA TRP A 67 -4.77 14.37 -5.90
C TRP A 67 -4.73 14.32 -4.36
N ARG A 68 -3.55 14.36 -3.74
CA ARG A 68 -3.38 14.35 -2.27
C ARG A 68 -4.02 15.57 -1.63
N VAL A 69 -3.84 16.77 -2.19
CA VAL A 69 -4.54 18.00 -1.72
C VAL A 69 -6.06 17.80 -1.78
N SER A 70 -6.56 17.18 -2.85
CA SER A 70 -7.98 16.89 -2.98
C SER A 70 -8.52 15.90 -1.92
N MET A 71 -7.69 14.97 -1.45
CA MET A 71 -8.01 14.03 -0.37
C MET A 71 -8.05 14.74 0.99
N VAL A 72 -7.13 15.66 1.24
CA VAL A 72 -7.13 16.52 2.44
C VAL A 72 -8.41 17.35 2.50
N ALA A 73 -8.75 18.06 1.41
CA ALA A 73 -9.96 18.88 1.34
C ALA A 73 -11.25 18.07 1.59
N ARG A 74 -11.24 16.78 1.22
CA ARG A 74 -12.34 15.82 1.42
C ARG A 74 -12.32 15.13 2.78
N LYS A 75 -11.36 15.45 3.67
CA LYS A 75 -11.15 14.77 4.96
C LYS A 75 -10.92 13.26 4.82
N LYS A 76 -10.26 12.84 3.73
CA LYS A 76 -9.93 11.44 3.41
C LYS A 76 -8.47 11.09 3.68
N LEU A 77 -7.80 11.86 4.53
CA LEU A 77 -6.43 11.59 4.97
C LEU A 77 -6.46 11.18 6.45
N CYS A 78 -6.08 9.94 6.73
CA CYS A 78 -5.92 9.38 8.05
C CYS A 78 -4.45 9.49 8.45
N ARG A 79 -4.15 10.37 9.41
CA ARG A 79 -2.80 10.49 9.96
C ARG A 79 -2.61 9.44 11.03
N VAL A 80 -1.49 8.73 10.96
CA VAL A 80 -1.10 7.75 11.97
C VAL A 80 0.34 8.02 12.39
N ASN A 81 0.67 7.65 13.63
CA ASN A 81 2.04 7.63 14.10
C ASN A 81 2.28 6.22 14.65
N PRO A 82 2.78 5.28 13.82
CA PRO A 82 3.05 3.92 14.27
C PRO A 82 4.00 3.95 15.48
N SER A 83 3.89 2.94 16.34
CA SER A 83 4.63 2.90 17.61
C SER A 83 6.14 2.73 17.46
N GLY A 84 6.65 2.40 16.26
CA GLY A 84 8.05 2.06 16.04
C GLY A 84 8.41 0.76 16.74
N ASP A 85 7.68 -0.32 16.44
CA ASP A 85 7.90 -1.62 17.09
C ASP A 85 9.18 -2.27 16.55
N THR A 86 10.29 -1.97 17.22
CA THR A 86 11.63 -2.46 16.85
C THR A 86 11.73 -3.97 16.99
N GLU A 87 11.02 -4.60 17.94
CA GLU A 87 11.05 -6.06 18.10
C GLU A 87 10.37 -6.73 16.89
N LEU A 88 9.21 -6.22 16.47
CA LEU A 88 8.55 -6.69 15.26
C LEU A 88 9.42 -6.48 14.03
N GLN A 89 10.08 -5.31 13.93
CA GLN A 89 10.98 -5.00 12.82
C GLN A 89 12.13 -6.01 12.73
N ASP A 90 12.80 -6.27 13.86
CA ASP A 90 13.91 -7.21 13.94
C ASP A 90 13.47 -8.63 13.58
N ARG A 91 12.30 -9.08 14.03
CA ARG A 91 11.75 -10.40 13.66
C ARG A 91 11.42 -10.48 12.16
N VAL A 92 10.86 -9.42 11.58
CA VAL A 92 10.51 -9.38 10.16
C VAL A 92 11.77 -9.40 9.30
N VAL A 93 12.71 -8.50 9.59
CA VAL A 93 13.94 -8.32 8.83
C VAL A 93 14.92 -9.48 9.06
N GLY A 94 14.90 -10.12 10.24
CA GLY A 94 15.70 -11.30 10.57
C GLY A 94 15.37 -12.54 9.73
N VAL A 95 14.26 -12.54 8.99
CA VAL A 95 13.92 -13.61 8.03
C VAL A 95 14.64 -13.44 6.69
N ALA A 96 15.23 -12.27 6.42
CA ALA A 96 15.96 -12.02 5.18
C ALA A 96 17.16 -12.97 5.01
N ALA A 97 17.36 -13.48 3.79
CA ALA A 97 18.45 -14.42 3.50
C ALA A 97 19.82 -13.73 3.32
N GLY A 98 19.88 -12.39 3.35
CA GLY A 98 21.10 -11.61 3.21
C GLY A 98 20.84 -10.10 3.20
N ASP A 99 21.93 -9.32 3.16
CA ASP A 99 21.88 -7.86 3.37
C ASP A 99 21.00 -7.13 2.36
N SER A 100 21.04 -7.50 1.08
CA SER A 100 20.21 -6.86 0.05
C SER A 100 18.70 -7.06 0.30
N GLN A 101 18.28 -8.24 0.76
CA GLN A 101 16.88 -8.48 1.11
C GLN A 101 16.51 -7.71 2.39
N ARG A 102 17.41 -7.69 3.37
CA ARG A 102 17.25 -6.93 4.62
C ARG A 102 17.07 -5.44 4.35
N GLU A 103 17.88 -4.86 3.47
CA GLU A 103 17.77 -3.45 3.08
C GLU A 103 16.45 -3.15 2.36
N ALA A 104 16.03 -4.01 1.42
CA ALA A 104 14.74 -3.87 0.74
C ALA A 104 13.58 -3.92 1.74
N MET A 105 13.58 -4.88 2.67
CA MET A 105 12.56 -4.98 3.71
C MET A 105 12.56 -3.78 4.65
N LEU A 106 13.73 -3.31 5.09
CA LEU A 106 13.84 -2.13 5.97
C LEU A 106 13.29 -0.88 5.29
N LYS A 107 13.59 -0.71 4.00
CA LYS A 107 13.14 0.45 3.22
C LYS A 107 11.63 0.53 3.16
N ASP A 108 10.94 -0.60 3.01
CA ASP A 108 9.49 -0.67 2.85
C ASP A 108 8.73 -1.06 4.14
N TYR A 109 9.44 -1.22 5.27
CA TYR A 109 8.84 -1.63 6.55
C TYR A 109 7.86 -0.59 7.11
N HIS A 110 8.09 0.71 6.85
CA HIS A 110 7.18 1.78 7.25
C HIS A 110 5.77 1.60 6.65
N LEU A 111 5.66 0.95 5.49
CA LEU A 111 4.37 0.60 4.90
C LEU A 111 3.64 -0.47 5.72
N ILE A 112 4.37 -1.49 6.20
CA ILE A 112 3.85 -2.54 7.07
C ILE A 112 3.37 -1.94 8.39
N GLU A 113 4.20 -1.12 9.05
CA GLU A 113 3.82 -0.49 10.32
C GLU A 113 2.55 0.36 10.19
N ALA A 114 2.47 1.19 9.15
CA ALA A 114 1.28 2.00 8.89
C ALA A 114 0.04 1.15 8.60
N ALA A 115 0.20 0.01 7.93
CA ALA A 115 -0.89 -0.91 7.63
C ALA A 115 -1.38 -1.62 8.91
N LEU A 116 -0.46 -2.07 9.76
CA LEU A 116 -0.78 -2.70 11.05
C LEU A 116 -1.45 -1.75 12.03
N ALA A 117 -1.12 -0.45 11.97
CA ALA A 117 -1.79 0.59 12.76
C ALA A 117 -3.21 0.94 12.24
N THR A 118 -3.64 0.38 11.11
CA THR A 118 -4.91 0.70 10.46
C THR A 118 -5.64 -0.55 9.98
N ASP A 119 -6.10 -0.58 8.73
CA ASP A 119 -6.97 -1.64 8.21
C ASP A 119 -6.18 -2.69 7.40
N GLN A 120 -4.86 -2.77 7.62
CA GLN A 120 -3.96 -3.77 7.06
C GLN A 120 -4.00 -3.86 5.52
N CYS A 121 -4.17 -2.72 4.83
CA CYS A 121 -4.25 -2.67 3.36
C CYS A 121 -3.12 -1.80 2.78
N ILE A 122 -2.32 -2.38 1.89
CA ILE A 122 -1.21 -1.73 1.18
C ILE A 122 -1.45 -1.76 -0.33
N ALA A 123 -1.26 -0.63 -1.00
CA ALA A 123 -1.15 -0.55 -2.45
C ALA A 123 0.28 -0.11 -2.82
N SER A 124 1.01 -0.96 -3.54
CA SER A 124 2.41 -0.74 -3.93
C SER A 124 2.72 -1.43 -5.25
N LEU A 125 3.67 -0.88 -6.01
CA LEU A 125 4.18 -1.48 -7.24
C LEU A 125 5.33 -2.47 -7.00
N ASP A 126 5.81 -2.59 -5.77
CA ASP A 126 6.97 -3.40 -5.44
C ASP A 126 6.56 -4.84 -5.09
N ASP A 127 6.47 -5.68 -6.12
CA ASP A 127 6.22 -7.11 -5.92
C ASP A 127 7.41 -7.84 -5.27
N THR A 128 8.63 -7.28 -5.35
CA THR A 128 9.79 -7.86 -4.65
C THR A 128 9.64 -7.70 -3.14
N ALA A 129 9.32 -6.49 -2.67
CA ALA A 129 9.02 -6.23 -1.28
C ALA A 129 7.83 -7.09 -0.80
N ARG A 130 6.77 -7.18 -1.60
CA ARG A 130 5.62 -8.05 -1.32
C ARG A 130 6.02 -9.50 -1.09
N ASP A 131 6.85 -10.08 -1.97
CA ASP A 131 7.27 -11.47 -1.85
C ASP A 131 8.19 -11.69 -0.64
N LEU A 132 9.06 -10.72 -0.32
CA LEU A 132 9.88 -10.76 0.90
C LEU A 132 9.00 -10.72 2.16
N PHE A 133 8.03 -9.82 2.25
CA PHE A 133 7.12 -9.77 3.39
C PHE A 133 6.16 -10.97 3.44
N ALA A 134 5.78 -11.56 2.31
CA ALA A 134 5.00 -12.80 2.28
C ALA A 134 5.80 -13.98 2.85
N ARG A 135 7.11 -14.07 2.57
CA ARG A 135 8.00 -15.04 3.21
C ARG A 135 8.11 -14.78 4.71
N ALA A 136 8.28 -13.52 5.12
CA ALA A 136 8.30 -13.16 6.53
C ALA A 136 7.00 -13.52 7.26
N ALA A 137 5.84 -13.35 6.62
CA ALA A 137 4.53 -13.68 7.18
C ALA A 137 4.34 -15.16 7.55
N ARG A 138 5.19 -16.07 7.02
CA ARG A 138 5.21 -17.47 7.44
C ARG A 138 5.64 -17.61 8.89
N GLN A 139 6.62 -16.82 9.31
CA GLN A 139 7.20 -16.85 10.65
C GLN A 139 6.59 -15.77 11.57
N VAL A 140 6.24 -14.62 11.01
CA VAL A 140 5.70 -13.46 11.74
C VAL A 140 4.20 -13.32 11.48
N LYS A 141 3.39 -13.83 12.42
CA LYS A 141 1.93 -13.97 12.27
C LYS A 141 1.20 -12.64 12.05
N GLU A 142 1.75 -11.55 12.57
CA GLU A 142 1.20 -10.19 12.49
C GLU A 142 1.04 -9.73 11.03
N LEU A 143 1.93 -10.19 10.14
CA LEU A 143 1.93 -9.80 8.72
C LEU A 143 0.88 -10.56 7.91
N ARG A 144 0.39 -11.71 8.38
CA ARG A 144 -0.47 -12.60 7.60
C ARG A 144 -1.78 -11.94 7.16
N GLY A 145 -2.29 -11.01 7.97
CA GLY A 145 -3.53 -10.28 7.71
C GLY A 145 -3.37 -9.08 6.77
N VAL A 146 -2.14 -8.73 6.38
CA VAL A 146 -1.89 -7.59 5.50
C VAL A 146 -2.27 -7.95 4.07
N ALA A 147 -3.25 -7.23 3.53
CA ALA A 147 -3.64 -7.29 2.13
C ALA A 147 -2.75 -6.36 1.30
N TRP A 148 -2.15 -6.91 0.25
CA TRP A 148 -1.30 -6.18 -0.68
C TRP A 148 -1.87 -6.24 -2.09
N VAL A 149 -1.96 -5.10 -2.76
CA VAL A 149 -2.39 -4.98 -4.15
C VAL A 149 -1.37 -4.22 -4.97
N ASN A 150 -1.11 -4.69 -6.20
CA ASN A 150 -0.35 -3.95 -7.20
C ASN A 150 -1.33 -3.33 -8.22
N PRO A 151 -1.57 -2.00 -8.18
CA PRO A 151 -2.48 -1.34 -9.09
C PRO A 151 -2.10 -1.46 -10.57
N SER A 152 -0.84 -1.75 -10.88
CA SER A 152 -0.37 -1.85 -12.26
C SER A 152 -0.74 -3.15 -12.95
N LEU A 153 -1.13 -4.18 -12.19
CA LEU A 153 -1.48 -5.52 -12.68
C LEU A 153 -3.00 -5.64 -12.85
N PRO A 154 -3.54 -5.67 -14.09
CA PRO A 154 -4.99 -5.75 -14.32
C PRO A 154 -5.61 -7.04 -13.80
N ASP A 155 -4.86 -8.15 -13.82
CA ASP A 155 -5.31 -9.46 -13.35
C ASP A 155 -5.58 -9.48 -11.85
N GLU A 156 -4.97 -8.55 -11.10
CA GLU A 156 -5.31 -8.33 -9.70
C GLU A 156 -6.63 -7.61 -9.49
N GLN A 157 -7.33 -7.17 -10.54
CA GLN A 157 -8.65 -6.51 -10.45
C GLN A 157 -8.73 -5.44 -9.32
N PRO A 158 -7.79 -4.48 -9.25
CA PRO A 158 -7.66 -3.59 -8.10
C PRO A 158 -8.85 -2.63 -7.97
N ILE A 159 -9.44 -2.18 -9.08
CA ILE A 159 -10.60 -1.28 -9.09
C ILE A 159 -11.88 -2.00 -8.61
N PRO A 160 -12.26 -3.18 -9.15
CA PRO A 160 -13.36 -3.97 -8.59
C PRO A 160 -13.20 -4.26 -7.09
N TRP A 161 -11.98 -4.60 -6.66
CA TRP A 161 -11.67 -4.84 -5.26
C TRP A 161 -11.94 -3.61 -4.37
N LEU A 162 -11.45 -2.42 -4.76
CA LEU A 162 -11.79 -1.16 -4.09
C LEU A 162 -13.30 -0.92 -4.07
N ALA A 163 -13.99 -1.14 -5.20
CA ALA A 163 -15.43 -0.94 -5.31
C ALA A 163 -16.26 -1.90 -4.43
N GLY A 164 -15.70 -3.08 -4.12
CA GLY A 164 -16.19 -4.06 -3.16
C GLY A 164 -15.88 -3.74 -1.70
N GLY A 165 -15.21 -2.61 -1.44
CA GLY A 165 -14.84 -2.14 -0.10
C GLY A 165 -13.48 -2.61 0.38
N ALA A 166 -12.57 -2.97 -0.53
CA ALA A 166 -11.19 -3.36 -0.24
C ALA A 166 -11.09 -4.46 0.85
N ARG A 167 -11.93 -5.49 0.72
CA ARG A 167 -12.00 -6.57 1.71
C ARG A 167 -10.74 -7.45 1.65
N PRO A 168 -10.28 -8.00 2.78
CA PRO A 168 -9.18 -8.96 2.80
C PRO A 168 -9.52 -10.19 1.95
N GLU A 169 -8.88 -10.34 0.79
CA GLU A 169 -9.03 -11.48 -0.11
C GLU A 169 -7.82 -12.41 0.03
N LYS A 170 -8.02 -13.73 0.12
CA LYS A 170 -6.93 -14.71 0.27
C LYS A 170 -5.85 -14.60 -0.80
N THR A 171 -6.14 -14.11 -2.00
CA THR A 171 -5.12 -13.93 -3.04
C THR A 171 -4.22 -12.71 -2.81
N ARG A 172 -4.62 -11.80 -1.91
CA ARG A 172 -3.90 -10.55 -1.59
C ARG A 172 -3.17 -10.59 -0.27
N LEU A 173 -3.56 -11.49 0.63
CA LEU A 173 -2.94 -11.58 1.95
C LEU A 173 -1.50 -12.10 1.83
N LEU A 174 -0.58 -11.45 2.53
CA LEU A 174 0.80 -11.90 2.62
C LEU A 174 0.91 -13.33 3.16
N GLY A 175 0.01 -13.71 4.09
CA GLY A 175 0.04 -15.02 4.74
C GLY A 175 -0.47 -16.20 3.89
N SER A 176 -0.96 -15.98 2.67
CA SER A 176 -1.58 -17.03 1.84
C SER A 176 -0.95 -17.18 0.45
N ARG A 177 0.16 -16.48 0.16
CA ARG A 177 0.91 -16.73 -1.07
C ARG A 177 1.66 -18.07 -1.00
N PRO A 178 1.58 -18.90 -2.06
CA PRO A 178 2.28 -20.19 -2.12
C PRO A 178 3.80 -20.03 -2.21
N GLU A 179 4.54 -21.12 -2.01
CA GLU A 179 5.98 -21.15 -2.22
C GLU A 179 6.29 -21.09 -3.73
N THR A 180 7.09 -20.10 -4.14
CA THR A 180 7.77 -20.06 -5.45
C THR A 180 9.16 -20.64 -5.31
#